data_AF-A0A511DF48-F1
#
_entry.id   AF-A0A511DF48-F1
#
_cell.length_a   1.000
_cell.length_b   1.000
_cell.length_c   1.000
_cell.angle_alpha   90.00
_cell.angle_beta   90.00
_cell.angle_gamma   90.00
#
_symmetry.space_group_name_H-M   'P 1'
#
loop_
_entity.id
_entity.type
_entity.pdbx_description
1 polymer ?
#
loop_
_entity_poly.entity_id
_entity_poly.type
_entity_poly.pdbx_seq_one_letter_code
_entity_poly.pdbx_strand_id
1 'polypeptide(L)'
;MRPTTALEIDAERHVSTNGHRPSDAERRAAALADLKDSLKELLRSALRATTGIALDQVEGLAATLGRAAAAGGPAVGGLLGGVRAGMQGGNPVWGAFKGAIGALSPGMRAALVGILVLAILLLPITVVLLLVALIVLVIVAATKSSS
;
A
#
# COMPACT_ATOMS: atom_id res chain seq x y z
N MET A 1 -79.39 14.73 -12.24
CA MET A 1 -78.96 13.31 -12.15
C MET A 1 -77.54 13.29 -11.61
N ARG A 2 -77.33 12.65 -10.44
CA ARG A 2 -76.02 12.56 -9.77
C ARG A 2 -75.35 11.24 -10.17
N PRO A 3 -74.10 11.24 -10.67
CA PRO A 3 -73.29 10.03 -10.67
C PRO A 3 -72.63 9.86 -9.30
N THR A 4 -73.13 8.85 -8.58
CA THR A 4 -72.43 7.92 -7.68
C THR A 4 -71.00 8.28 -7.26
N THR A 5 -70.91 8.75 -6.01
CA THR A 5 -69.79 8.49 -5.10
C THR A 5 -69.60 6.98 -4.86
N ALA A 6 -68.36 6.62 -4.52
CA ALA A 6 -67.99 5.42 -3.77
C ALA A 6 -68.02 4.09 -4.54
N LEU A 7 -66.97 3.86 -5.33
CA LEU A 7 -66.32 2.56 -5.38
C LEU A 7 -64.87 2.76 -4.95
N GLU A 8 -64.63 2.45 -3.68
CA GLU A 8 -63.50 1.63 -3.25
C GLU A 8 -62.10 2.14 -3.63
N ILE A 9 -61.71 3.23 -2.97
CA ILE A 9 -60.32 3.44 -2.59
C ILE A 9 -60.02 2.45 -1.45
N ASP A 10 -59.77 1.18 -1.76
CA ASP A 10 -59.09 0.25 -0.83
C ASP A 10 -58.50 -0.98 -1.54
N ALA A 11 -57.87 -0.78 -2.70
CA ALA A 11 -56.91 -1.77 -3.19
C ALA A 11 -55.57 -1.45 -2.54
N GLU A 12 -55.40 -2.00 -1.33
CA GLU A 12 -54.20 -2.13 -0.55
C GLU A 12 -52.92 -1.93 -1.38
N ARG A 13 -52.39 -0.71 -1.36
CA ARG A 13 -50.96 -0.53 -1.60
C ARG A 13 -50.27 -1.00 -0.32
N HIS A 14 -50.11 -2.32 -0.21
CA HIS A 14 -49.12 -2.95 0.65
C HIS A 14 -47.78 -2.35 0.25
N VAL A 15 -47.43 -1.20 0.85
CA VAL A 15 -46.05 -0.79 1.01
C VAL A 15 -45.49 -1.80 1.99
N SER A 16 -45.17 -2.97 1.46
CA SER A 16 -44.27 -3.92 2.08
C SER A 16 -42.93 -3.21 2.11
N THR A 17 -42.76 -2.35 3.12
CA THR A 17 -41.48 -1.93 3.65
C THR A 17 -40.85 -3.17 4.25
N ASN A 18 -40.47 -4.11 3.37
CA ASN A 18 -39.47 -5.10 3.65
C ASN A 18 -38.23 -4.28 3.97
N GLY A 19 -38.02 -4.00 5.26
CA GLY A 19 -36.78 -3.51 5.80
C GLY A 19 -35.74 -4.58 5.50
N HIS A 20 -35.21 -4.55 4.28
CA HIS A 20 -34.06 -5.33 3.88
C HIS A 20 -32.90 -4.71 4.65
N ARG A 21 -32.63 -5.26 5.84
CA ARG A 21 -31.41 -4.92 6.57
C ARG A 21 -30.29 -5.23 5.59
N PRO A 22 -29.48 -4.22 5.18
CA PRO A 22 -28.42 -4.46 4.23
C PRO A 22 -27.55 -5.55 4.81
N SER A 23 -27.43 -6.63 4.05
CA SER A 23 -26.70 -7.83 4.45
C SER A 23 -25.26 -7.44 4.78
N ASP A 24 -24.59 -8.20 5.65
CA ASP A 24 -23.20 -7.89 6.02
C ASP A 24 -22.27 -7.82 4.80
N ALA A 25 -22.62 -8.53 3.72
CA ALA A 25 -21.93 -8.47 2.43
C ALA A 25 -22.09 -7.10 1.76
N GLU A 26 -23.29 -6.51 1.74
CA GLU A 26 -23.54 -5.19 1.15
C GLU A 26 -22.87 -4.07 1.95
N ARG A 27 -22.87 -4.18 3.29
CA ARG A 27 -22.16 -3.23 4.16
C ARG A 27 -20.65 -3.26 3.93
N ARG A 28 -20.08 -4.46 3.79
CA ARG A 28 -18.65 -4.63 3.46
C ARG A 28 -18.34 -4.12 2.06
N ALA A 29 -19.21 -4.36 1.08
CA ALA A 29 -19.03 -3.87 -0.28
C ALA A 29 -19.05 -2.34 -0.33
N ALA A 30 -19.97 -1.69 0.40
CA ALA A 30 -20.02 -0.23 0.53
C ALA A 30 -18.77 0.32 1.24
N ALA A 31 -18.36 -0.28 2.36
CA ALA A 31 -17.15 0.14 3.06
C ALA A 31 -15.87 -0.02 2.22
N LEU A 32 -15.81 -1.07 1.39
CA LEU A 32 -14.70 -1.27 0.44
C LEU A 32 -14.74 -0.25 -0.71
N ALA A 33 -15.92 0.16 -1.16
CA ALA A 33 -16.06 1.21 -2.16
C ALA A 33 -15.55 2.55 -1.63
N ASP A 34 -15.99 2.95 -0.42
CA ASP A 34 -15.56 4.19 0.24
C ASP A 34 -14.06 4.21 0.52
N LEU A 35 -13.49 3.08 0.94
CA LEU A 35 -12.05 2.95 1.14
C LEU A 35 -11.28 3.09 -0.18
N LYS A 36 -11.77 2.47 -1.26
CA LYS A 36 -11.14 2.58 -2.59
C LYS A 36 -11.19 3.99 -3.13
N ASP A 37 -12.27 4.72 -2.89
CA ASP A 37 -12.39 6.10 -3.31
C ASP A 37 -11.47 7.02 -2.51
N SER A 38 -11.41 6.83 -1.18
CA SER A 38 -10.44 7.54 -0.32
C SER A 38 -8.99 7.26 -0.77
N LEU A 39 -8.67 6.01 -1.13
CA LEU A 39 -7.34 5.64 -1.62
C LEU A 39 -7.03 6.27 -2.99
N LYS A 40 -8.01 6.31 -3.90
CA LYS A 40 -7.88 6.98 -5.19
C LYS A 40 -7.65 8.47 -5.03
N GLU A 41 -8.29 9.09 -4.05
CA GLU A 41 -8.20 10.51 -3.79
C GLU A 41 -6.84 10.86 -3.17
N LEU A 42 -6.36 10.05 -2.23
CA LEU A 42 -4.98 10.12 -1.73
C LEU A 42 -3.97 9.91 -2.84
N LEU A 43 -4.18 8.93 -3.72
CA LEU A 43 -3.30 8.65 -4.84
C LEU A 43 -3.27 9.82 -5.84
N ARG A 44 -4.42 10.39 -6.19
CA ARG A 44 -4.49 11.59 -7.05
C ARG A 44 -3.79 12.79 -6.43
N SER A 45 -4.00 13.01 -5.13
CA SER A 45 -3.34 14.09 -4.38
C SER A 45 -1.83 13.89 -4.32
N ALA A 46 -1.38 12.68 -4.00
CA ALA A 46 0.02 12.29 -3.99
C ALA A 46 0.66 12.43 -5.38
N LEU A 47 0.00 11.97 -6.44
CA LEU A 47 0.46 12.15 -7.81
C LEU A 47 0.56 13.64 -8.17
N ARG A 48 -0.43 14.46 -7.81
CA ARG A 48 -0.39 15.91 -8.09
C ARG A 48 0.76 16.61 -7.37
N ALA A 49 1.06 16.21 -6.13
CA ALA A 49 2.17 16.74 -5.35
C ALA A 49 3.54 16.25 -5.85
N THR A 50 3.63 14.98 -6.29
CA THR A 50 4.89 14.37 -6.73
C THR A 50 5.26 14.69 -8.18
N THR A 51 4.30 14.87 -9.08
CA THR A 51 4.58 15.15 -10.51
C THR A 51 5.35 16.46 -10.69
N GLY A 52 5.09 17.48 -9.86
CA GLY A 52 5.82 18.75 -9.91
C GLY A 52 7.27 18.65 -9.40
N ILE A 53 7.55 17.78 -8.43
CA ILE A 53 8.89 17.59 -7.84
C ILE A 53 9.73 16.61 -8.66
N ALA A 54 9.07 15.66 -9.34
CA ALA A 54 9.74 14.60 -10.08
C ALA A 54 10.40 15.09 -11.38
N LEU A 55 9.80 16.05 -12.09
CA LEU A 55 10.31 16.48 -13.40
C LEU A 55 11.67 17.20 -13.29
N ASP A 56 11.81 18.14 -12.35
CA ASP A 56 13.07 18.88 -12.13
C ASP A 56 14.22 17.96 -11.65
N GLN A 57 13.89 16.99 -10.79
CA GLN A 57 14.88 16.02 -10.29
C GLN A 57 15.29 15.03 -11.39
N VAL A 58 14.36 14.60 -12.25
CA VAL A 58 14.65 13.70 -13.37
C VAL A 58 15.56 14.37 -14.39
N GLU A 59 15.40 15.66 -14.64
CA GLU A 59 16.24 16.41 -15.58
C GLU A 59 17.67 16.59 -15.03
N GLY A 60 17.81 16.86 -13.72
CA GLY A 60 19.11 16.87 -13.04
C GLY A 60 19.81 15.50 -13.02
N LEU A 61 19.04 14.43 -12.84
CA LEU A 61 19.53 13.05 -12.87
C LEU A 61 19.94 12.64 -14.30
N ALA A 62 19.16 13.01 -15.31
CA ALA A 62 19.51 12.78 -16.71
C ALA A 62 20.81 13.50 -17.10
N ALA A 63 20.99 14.75 -16.66
CA ALA A 63 22.20 15.53 -16.92
C ALA A 63 23.45 14.96 -16.22
N THR A 64 23.30 14.39 -15.02
CA THR A 64 24.39 13.75 -14.26
C THR A 64 24.72 12.36 -14.80
N LEU A 65 23.71 11.57 -15.21
CA LEU A 65 23.90 10.30 -15.90
C LEU A 65 24.53 10.48 -17.28
N GLY A 66 24.14 11.51 -18.04
CA GLY A 66 24.78 11.85 -19.31
C GLY A 66 26.26 12.18 -19.17
N ARG A 67 26.63 12.92 -18.10
CA ARG A 67 28.04 13.18 -17.75
C ARG A 67 28.78 11.91 -17.30
N ALA A 68 28.14 11.05 -16.52
CA ALA A 68 28.74 9.78 -16.08
C ALA A 68 28.92 8.78 -17.24
N ALA A 69 28.00 8.77 -18.20
CA ALA A 69 28.09 7.95 -19.41
C ALA A 69 29.16 8.50 -20.38
N ALA A 70 29.25 9.82 -20.54
CA ALA A 70 30.30 10.47 -21.33
C ALA A 70 31.71 10.28 -20.74
N ALA A 71 31.82 10.07 -19.42
CA ALA A 71 33.08 9.79 -18.73
C ALA A 71 33.58 8.35 -18.91
N GLY A 72 32.84 7.46 -19.61
CA GLY A 72 33.37 6.18 -20.10
C GLY A 72 33.92 5.22 -19.05
N GLY A 73 33.36 5.22 -17.83
CA GLY A 73 33.86 4.40 -16.72
C GLY A 73 33.24 2.99 -16.60
N PRO A 74 33.90 2.04 -15.90
CA PRO A 74 33.44 0.66 -15.69
C PRO A 74 32.02 0.48 -15.09
N ALA A 75 31.43 1.55 -14.56
CA ALA A 75 30.08 1.59 -14.02
C ALA A 75 28.97 1.30 -15.05
N VAL A 76 29.26 1.41 -16.34
CA VAL A 76 28.31 1.13 -17.43
C VAL A 76 27.89 -0.37 -17.48
N GLY A 77 28.75 -1.28 -17.02
CA GLY A 77 28.43 -2.72 -16.99
C GLY A 77 27.32 -3.11 -16.00
N GLY A 78 27.22 -2.41 -14.86
CA GLY A 78 26.20 -2.66 -13.84
C GLY A 78 24.81 -2.16 -14.23
N LEU A 79 24.75 -1.07 -14.98
CA LEU A 79 23.50 -0.51 -15.52
C LEU A 79 22.86 -1.45 -16.55
N LEU A 80 23.65 -2.07 -17.43
CA LEU A 80 23.15 -3.01 -18.44
C LEU A 80 22.53 -4.28 -17.82
N GLY A 81 23.03 -4.73 -16.65
CA GLY A 81 22.43 -5.82 -15.89
C GLY A 81 21.04 -5.46 -15.33
N GLY A 82 20.87 -4.24 -14.83
CA GLY A 82 19.58 -3.72 -14.33
C GLY A 82 18.56 -3.52 -15.45
N VAL A 83 19.00 -3.01 -16.61
CA VAL A 83 18.15 -2.83 -17.79
C VAL A 83 17.72 -4.19 -18.36
N ARG A 84 18.63 -5.16 -18.47
CA ARG A 84 18.30 -6.50 -18.97
C ARG A 84 17.37 -7.28 -18.03
N ALA A 85 17.46 -7.05 -16.72
CA ALA A 85 16.51 -7.59 -15.74
C ALA A 85 15.11 -6.92 -15.86
N GLY A 86 15.06 -5.61 -16.12
CA GLY A 86 13.81 -4.90 -16.41
C GLY A 86 13.13 -5.36 -17.71
N MET A 87 13.91 -5.72 -18.73
CA MET A 87 13.40 -6.21 -20.02
C MET A 87 12.89 -7.67 -19.99
N GLN A 88 13.27 -8.47 -18.98
CA GLN A 88 12.75 -9.84 -18.81
C GLN A 88 11.36 -9.90 -18.15
N GLY A 89 10.66 -8.76 -17.99
CA GLY A 89 9.30 -8.72 -17.43
C GLY A 89 9.22 -8.89 -15.91
N GLY A 90 10.37 -8.90 -15.23
CA GLY A 90 10.42 -8.92 -13.77
C GLY A 90 10.25 -7.52 -13.18
N ASN A 91 9.59 -7.44 -12.02
CA ASN A 91 9.33 -6.20 -11.26
C ASN A 91 10.58 -5.29 -11.24
N PRO A 92 10.56 -4.06 -11.78
CA PRO A 92 11.75 -3.23 -11.97
C PRO A 92 12.50 -2.90 -10.67
N VAL A 93 11.75 -2.76 -9.56
CA VAL A 93 12.32 -2.61 -8.21
C VAL A 93 13.17 -3.83 -7.81
N TRP A 94 12.74 -5.03 -8.21
CA TRP A 94 13.45 -6.28 -7.94
C TRP A 94 14.71 -6.43 -8.80
N GLY A 95 14.67 -5.94 -10.04
CA GLY A 95 15.84 -5.88 -10.92
C GLY A 95 16.92 -4.94 -10.37
N ALA A 96 16.52 -3.75 -9.91
CA ALA A 96 17.44 -2.78 -9.29
C ALA A 96 18.05 -3.33 -7.99
N PHE A 97 17.25 -3.96 -7.14
CA PHE A 97 17.72 -4.59 -5.90
C PHE A 97 18.72 -5.72 -6.17
N LYS A 98 18.42 -6.62 -7.11
CA LYS A 98 19.35 -7.68 -7.51
C LYS A 98 20.61 -7.12 -8.18
N GLY A 99 20.50 -6.04 -8.94
CA GLY A 99 21.65 -5.34 -9.52
C GLY A 99 22.57 -4.75 -8.46
N ALA A 100 22.00 -4.09 -7.44
CA ALA A 100 22.75 -3.54 -6.31
C ALA A 100 23.47 -4.64 -5.51
N ILE A 101 22.78 -5.75 -5.19
CA ILE A 101 23.39 -6.92 -4.54
C ILE A 101 24.42 -7.59 -5.44
N GLY A 102 24.18 -7.62 -6.75
CA GLY A 102 25.11 -8.10 -7.77
C GLY A 102 26.42 -7.30 -7.82
N ALA A 103 26.39 -6.00 -7.51
CA ALA A 103 27.59 -5.16 -7.47
C ALA A 103 28.42 -5.29 -6.18
N LEU A 104 27.88 -5.92 -5.14
CA LEU A 104 28.56 -6.11 -3.86
C LEU A 104 29.61 -7.23 -3.91
N SER A 105 30.75 -7.00 -3.25
CA SER A 105 31.80 -8.00 -3.10
C SER A 105 31.30 -9.22 -2.29
N PRO A 106 31.88 -10.42 -2.47
CA PRO A 106 31.41 -11.64 -1.80
C PRO A 106 31.36 -11.52 -0.26
N GLY A 107 32.34 -10.85 0.34
CA GLY A 107 32.36 -10.60 1.78
C GLY A 107 31.23 -9.69 2.26
N MET A 108 30.91 -8.64 1.49
CA MET A 108 29.83 -7.72 1.83
C MET A 108 28.45 -8.35 1.61
N ARG A 109 28.30 -9.25 0.62
CA ARG A 109 27.07 -10.06 0.47
C ARG A 109 26.82 -10.95 1.69
N ALA A 110 27.87 -11.60 2.22
CA ALA A 110 27.75 -12.41 3.42
C ALA A 110 27.36 -11.58 4.65
N ALA A 111 27.96 -10.39 4.82
CA ALA A 111 27.59 -9.45 5.88
C ALA A 111 26.13 -8.99 5.75
N LEU A 112 25.67 -8.70 4.53
CA LEU A 112 24.29 -8.31 4.27
C LEU A 112 23.30 -9.43 4.62
N VAL A 113 23.62 -10.69 4.29
CA VAL A 113 22.81 -11.85 4.71
C VAL A 113 22.81 -11.98 6.23
N GLY A 114 23.94 -11.79 6.90
CA GLY A 114 24.02 -11.79 8.36
C GLY A 114 23.11 -10.73 9.01
N ILE A 115 23.16 -9.50 8.51
CA ILE A 115 22.28 -8.39 8.98
C ILE A 115 20.82 -8.72 8.70
N LEU A 116 20.50 -9.26 7.51
CA LEU A 116 19.14 -9.61 7.15
C LEU A 116 18.58 -10.73 8.04
N VAL A 117 19.38 -11.77 8.32
CA VAL A 117 19.01 -12.85 9.25
C VAL A 117 18.81 -12.28 10.66
N LEU A 118 19.71 -11.42 11.11
CA LEU A 118 19.58 -10.77 12.41
C LEU A 118 18.31 -9.91 12.48
N ALA A 119 17.99 -9.15 11.44
CA ALA A 119 16.78 -8.34 11.36
C ALA A 119 15.51 -9.21 11.34
N ILE A 120 15.51 -10.31 10.58
CA ILE A 120 14.40 -11.28 10.55
C ILE A 120 14.25 -11.97 11.89
N LEU A 121 15.32 -12.19 12.65
CA LEU A 121 15.26 -12.74 14.01
C LEU A 121 14.81 -11.69 15.04
N LEU A 122 15.18 -10.42 14.83
CA LEU A 122 14.75 -9.31 15.68
C LEU A 122 13.26 -8.98 15.51
N LEU A 123 12.72 -9.14 14.29
CA LEU A 123 11.32 -8.88 13.98
C LEU A 123 10.34 -9.70 14.85
N PRO A 124 10.43 -11.05 14.96
CA PRO A 124 9.54 -11.84 15.80
C PRO A 124 9.74 -11.50 17.27
N ILE A 125 10.97 -11.24 17.72
CA ILE A 125 11.23 -10.80 19.09
C ILE A 125 10.50 -9.47 19.36
N THR A 126 10.57 -8.52 18.42
CA THR A 126 9.89 -7.21 18.54
C THR A 126 8.36 -7.38 18.59
N VAL A 127 7.80 -8.25 17.73
CA VAL A 127 6.36 -8.56 17.74
C VAL A 127 5.94 -9.18 19.06
N VAL A 128 6.71 -10.14 19.58
CA VAL A 128 6.46 -10.77 20.88
C VAL A 128 6.53 -9.74 22.00
N LEU A 129 7.55 -8.88 22.01
CA LEU A 129 7.67 -7.80 23.01
C LEU A 129 6.51 -6.83 22.93
N LEU A 130 6.04 -6.49 21.73
CA LEU A 130 4.88 -5.62 21.53
C LEU A 130 3.60 -6.27 22.05
N LEU A 131 3.40 -7.56 21.79
CA LEU A 131 2.28 -8.32 22.36
C LEU A 131 2.33 -8.36 23.88
N VAL A 132 3.49 -8.65 24.45
CA VAL A 132 3.70 -8.65 25.91
C VAL A 132 3.43 -7.26 26.48
N ALA A 133 3.95 -6.21 25.86
CA ALA A 133 3.70 -4.84 26.27
C ALA A 133 2.21 -4.49 26.23
N LEU A 134 1.48 -4.94 25.20
CA LEU A 134 0.03 -4.75 25.10
C LEU A 134 -0.71 -5.48 26.22
N ILE A 135 -0.32 -6.71 26.54
CA ILE A 135 -0.89 -7.49 27.66
C ILE A 135 -0.64 -6.75 28.98
N VAL A 136 0.60 -6.31 29.24
CA VAL A 136 0.96 -5.56 30.44
C VAL A 136 0.17 -4.25 30.52
N LEU A 137 0.00 -3.53 29.40
CA LEU A 137 -0.78 -2.31 29.33
C LEU A 137 -2.23 -2.54 29.76
N VAL A 138 -2.86 -3.62 29.28
CA VAL A 138 -4.24 -3.98 29.67
C VAL A 138 -4.33 -4.28 31.17
N ILE A 139 -3.35 -5.00 31.72
CA ILE A 139 -3.30 -5.30 33.16
C ILE A 139 -3.16 -4.00 33.97
N VAL A 140 -2.23 -3.13 33.59
CA VAL A 140 -1.99 -1.84 34.28
C VAL A 140 -3.19 -0.90 34.15
N ALA A 141 -3.87 -0.90 33.00
CA ALA A 141 -5.10 -0.12 32.82
C ALA A 141 -6.22 -0.62 33.74
N ALA A 142 -6.36 -1.94 33.88
CA ALA A 142 -7.35 -2.53 34.78
C ALA A 142 -7.05 -2.20 36.25
N THR A 143 -5.79 -2.31 36.71
CA THR A 143 -5.43 -1.96 38.09
C THR A 143 -5.60 -0.47 38.37
N LYS A 144 -5.22 0.40 37.41
CA LYS A 144 -5.40 1.84 37.54
C LYS A 144 -6.88 2.26 37.56
N SER A 145 -7.77 1.49 36.93
CA SER A 145 -9.21 1.76 37.00
C SER A 145 -9.87 1.33 38.32
N SER A 146 -9.16 0.53 39.13
CA SER A 146 -9.65 -0.01 40.39
C SER A 146 -9.11 0.75 41.62
N SER A 147 -8.32 1.81 41.42
CA SER A 147 -7.96 2.82 42.44
C SER A 147 -8.66 4.12 42.15
#